data_AF-A0A2M7U744-F1
#
_entry.id   AF-A0A2M7U744-F1
#
_cell.length_a   1.000
_cell.length_b   1.000
_cell.length_c   1.000
_cell.angle_alpha   90.00
_cell.angle_beta   90.00
_cell.angle_gamma   90.00
#
_symmetry.space_group_name_H-M   'P 1'
#
loop_
_entity.id
_entity.type
_entity.pdbx_description
1 polymer ?
#
loop_
_entity_poly.entity_id
_entity_poly.type
_entity_poly.pdbx_seq_one_letter_code
_entity_poly.pdbx_strand_id
1 'polypeptide(L)'
;MSNKKFSVRQLAIAAGLSAFSAVVQLIHIGYQSPQFGMWIDIVAVTWIMAFFLFGLRSSILVSLVGALVITLFAPDTWLGASMKWVASMPMWLSLAVWILILKKSPNLYRQPKHLILPILIGLIIRCLLILPLNYYYAIPIWTGLTTAKAMAIIPWYIIVLFNTIQGIIDVVAAWILVFKFKLKRFAKH
;
A
#
# COMPACT_ATOMS: atom_id res chain seq x y z
N MET A 1 0.87 -25.76 1.35
CA MET A 1 0.02 -24.66 1.88
C MET A 1 -1.42 -25.14 1.89
N SER A 2 -2.05 -25.28 3.06
CA SER A 2 -3.43 -25.78 3.17
C SER A 2 -4.41 -24.88 2.40
N ASN A 3 -5.29 -25.51 1.61
CA ASN A 3 -6.34 -24.87 0.82
C ASN A 3 -7.51 -24.42 1.73
N LYS A 4 -7.22 -23.55 2.71
CA LYS A 4 -8.26 -22.97 3.56
C LYS A 4 -9.04 -21.94 2.75
N LYS A 5 -10.31 -22.24 2.51
CA LYS A 5 -11.31 -21.30 1.96
C LYS A 5 -11.44 -20.09 2.89
N PHE A 6 -11.70 -18.92 2.33
CA PHE A 6 -12.01 -17.73 3.14
C PHE A 6 -13.29 -17.95 3.94
N SER A 7 -13.30 -17.51 5.19
CA SER A 7 -14.56 -17.49 5.96
C SER A 7 -15.43 -16.32 5.51
N VAL A 8 -16.76 -16.45 5.69
CA VAL A 8 -17.72 -15.38 5.38
C VAL A 8 -17.32 -14.06 6.07
N ARG A 9 -16.83 -14.13 7.31
CA ARG A 9 -16.36 -12.96 8.06
C ARG A 9 -15.12 -12.31 7.43
N GLN A 10 -14.16 -13.11 6.97
CA GLN A 10 -12.97 -12.58 6.29
C GLN A 10 -13.37 -11.85 5.00
N LEU A 11 -14.31 -12.40 4.25
CA LEU A 11 -14.85 -11.77 3.06
C LEU A 11 -15.59 -10.47 3.40
N ALA A 12 -16.45 -10.48 4.42
CA ALA A 12 -17.19 -9.29 4.85
C ALA A 12 -16.26 -8.15 5.29
N ILE A 13 -15.24 -8.45 6.10
CA ILE A 13 -14.28 -7.44 6.56
C ILE A 13 -13.36 -6.99 5.42
N ALA A 14 -12.93 -7.90 4.53
CA ALA A 14 -12.17 -7.52 3.35
C ALA A 14 -12.98 -6.59 2.44
N ALA A 15 -14.26 -6.89 2.20
CA ALA A 15 -15.16 -6.02 1.46
C ALA A 15 -15.30 -4.65 2.14
N GLY A 16 -15.47 -4.61 3.46
CA GLY A 16 -15.51 -3.36 4.23
C GLY A 16 -14.22 -2.53 4.13
N LEU A 17 -13.05 -3.18 4.23
CA LEU A 17 -11.74 -2.53 4.08
C LEU A 17 -11.53 -2.02 2.65
N SER A 18 -11.96 -2.77 1.63
CA SER A 18 -11.92 -2.33 0.23
C SER A 18 -12.87 -1.15 -0.02
N ALA A 19 -14.08 -1.19 0.53
CA ALA A 19 -15.02 -0.08 0.43
C ALA A 19 -14.50 1.19 1.13
N PHE A 20 -13.89 1.06 2.31
CA PHE A 20 -13.25 2.19 2.98
C PHE A 20 -12.06 2.74 2.16
N SER A 21 -11.22 1.86 1.63
CA SER A 21 -10.10 2.22 0.73
C SER A 21 -10.59 3.05 -0.46
N ALA A 22 -11.69 2.60 -1.08
CA ALA A 22 -12.33 3.28 -2.19
C ALA A 22 -12.87 4.65 -1.81
N VAL A 23 -13.63 4.75 -0.72
CA VAL A 23 -14.17 6.02 -0.24
C VAL A 23 -13.05 7.02 -0.05
N VAL A 24 -12.01 6.66 0.71
CA VAL A 24 -10.83 7.50 0.98
C VAL A 24 -10.21 8.02 -0.31
N GLN A 25 -10.06 7.17 -1.34
CA GLN A 25 -9.55 7.61 -2.64
C GLN A 25 -10.48 8.64 -3.28
N LEU A 26 -11.78 8.36 -3.34
CA LEU A 26 -12.75 9.21 -4.05
C LEU A 26 -12.85 10.60 -3.43
N ILE A 27 -12.79 10.68 -2.10
CA ILE A 27 -12.79 11.96 -1.39
C ILE A 27 -11.39 12.57 -1.24
N HIS A 28 -10.37 11.91 -1.80
CA HIS A 28 -8.99 12.38 -1.82
C HIS A 28 -8.47 12.79 -0.43
N ILE A 29 -8.73 11.99 0.61
CA ILE A 29 -8.14 12.25 1.92
C ILE A 29 -6.63 12.04 1.82
N GLY A 30 -5.91 13.15 1.75
CA GLY A 30 -4.47 13.17 1.57
C GLY A 30 -3.94 14.54 1.19
N TYR A 31 -2.64 14.60 0.95
CA TYR A 31 -1.95 15.76 0.40
C TYR A 31 -1.48 15.44 -1.02
N GLN A 32 -1.93 16.21 -2.01
CA GLN A 32 -1.38 16.18 -3.36
C GLN A 32 -0.31 17.26 -3.49
N SER A 33 0.86 16.90 -4.02
CA SER A 33 1.86 17.90 -4.41
C SER A 33 1.35 18.72 -5.61
N PRO A 34 1.22 20.05 -5.48
CA PRO A 34 0.80 20.91 -6.60
C PRO A 34 1.77 20.87 -7.79
N GLN A 35 3.05 20.59 -7.52
CA GLN A 35 4.12 20.64 -8.52
C GLN A 35 4.27 19.32 -9.28
N PHE A 36 3.93 18.18 -8.67
CA PHE A 36 4.29 16.86 -9.18
C PHE A 36 3.11 15.89 -9.30
N GLY A 37 1.91 16.28 -8.83
CA GLY A 37 0.70 15.46 -8.89
C GLY A 37 0.71 14.23 -7.98
N MET A 38 1.82 13.95 -7.27
CA MET A 38 1.95 12.82 -6.36
C MET A 38 1.10 13.02 -5.10
N TRP A 39 0.37 11.96 -4.72
CA TRP A 39 -0.48 11.94 -3.54
C TRP A 39 0.18 11.24 -2.35
N ILE A 40 -0.02 11.80 -1.17
CA ILE A 40 0.16 11.15 0.12
C ILE A 40 -1.23 10.93 0.71
N ASP A 41 -1.71 9.70 0.78
CA ASP A 41 -3.07 9.37 1.22
C ASP A 41 -3.11 8.17 2.16
N ILE A 42 -4.30 7.74 2.59
CA ILE A 42 -4.46 6.64 3.56
C ILE A 42 -5.10 5.38 2.95
N VAL A 43 -5.09 5.24 1.63
CA VAL A 43 -5.78 4.13 0.94
C VAL A 43 -5.07 2.80 1.17
N ALA A 44 -3.74 2.78 1.07
CA ALA A 44 -2.94 1.57 1.25
C ALA A 44 -2.87 1.12 2.73
N VAL A 45 -3.24 1.99 3.68
CA VAL A 45 -3.42 1.65 5.10
C VAL A 45 -4.37 0.45 5.23
N THR A 46 -5.51 0.44 4.53
CA THR A 46 -6.47 -0.66 4.65
C THR A 46 -5.94 -1.98 4.08
N TRP A 47 -5.07 -1.92 3.08
CA TRP A 47 -4.45 -3.09 2.47
C TRP A 47 -3.50 -3.75 3.48
N ILE A 48 -2.68 -2.93 4.16
CA ILE A 48 -1.77 -3.39 5.21
C ILE A 48 -2.53 -3.83 6.47
N MET A 49 -3.64 -3.17 6.81
CA MET A 49 -4.53 -3.64 7.88
C MET A 49 -5.06 -5.05 7.59
N ALA A 50 -5.47 -5.33 6.35
CA ALA A 50 -5.92 -6.66 5.95
C ALA A 50 -4.82 -7.71 6.14
N PHE A 51 -3.56 -7.37 5.87
CA PHE A 51 -2.41 -8.20 6.19
C PHE A 51 -2.29 -8.46 7.70
N PHE A 52 -2.31 -7.42 8.54
CA PHE A 52 -2.17 -7.61 9.99
C PHE A 52 -3.33 -8.40 10.63
N LEU A 53 -4.54 -8.28 10.08
CA LEU A 53 -5.72 -8.94 10.60
C LEU A 53 -5.84 -10.41 10.13
N PHE A 54 -5.57 -10.68 8.85
CA PHE A 54 -5.90 -11.96 8.22
C PHE A 54 -4.77 -12.58 7.39
N GLY A 55 -3.66 -11.87 7.24
CA GLY A 55 -2.48 -12.32 6.51
C GLY A 55 -2.48 -11.98 5.01
N LEU A 56 -1.50 -12.53 4.30
CA LEU A 56 -1.15 -12.16 2.93
C LEU A 56 -2.31 -12.27 1.93
N ARG A 57 -3.09 -13.37 1.99
CA ARG A 57 -4.19 -13.60 1.04
C ARG A 57 -5.24 -12.50 1.08
N SER A 58 -5.60 -12.05 2.28
CA SER A 58 -6.58 -10.96 2.44
C SER A 58 -6.01 -9.62 2.00
N SER A 59 -4.72 -9.36 2.25
CA SER A 59 -4.04 -8.15 1.74
C SER A 59 -4.06 -8.08 0.22
N ILE A 60 -3.78 -9.20 -0.46
CA ILE A 60 -3.84 -9.29 -1.92
C ILE A 60 -5.28 -9.02 -2.39
N LEU A 61 -6.28 -9.70 -1.82
CA LEU A 61 -7.67 -9.50 -2.21
C LEU A 61 -8.12 -8.05 -2.01
N VAL A 62 -7.86 -7.46 -0.85
CA VAL A 62 -8.26 -6.08 -0.54
C VAL A 62 -7.55 -5.08 -1.44
N SER A 63 -6.26 -5.26 -1.70
CA SER A 63 -5.50 -4.37 -2.59
C SER A 63 -5.91 -4.47 -4.05
N LEU A 64 -6.25 -5.67 -4.55
CA LEU A 64 -6.74 -5.84 -5.93
C LEU A 64 -8.12 -5.24 -6.11
N VAL A 65 -9.05 -5.48 -5.18
CA VAL A 65 -10.36 -4.83 -5.20
C VAL A 65 -10.22 -3.33 -5.06
N GLY A 66 -9.34 -2.85 -4.17
CA GLY A 66 -9.02 -1.43 -4.03
C GLY A 66 -8.53 -0.82 -5.34
N ALA A 67 -7.53 -1.43 -5.98
CA ALA A 67 -7.00 -0.98 -7.28
C ALA A 67 -8.07 -1.00 -8.38
N LEU A 68 -8.96 -2.00 -8.41
CA LEU A 68 -10.08 -2.06 -9.35
C LEU A 68 -11.04 -0.86 -9.13
N VAL A 69 -11.38 -0.56 -7.88
CA VAL A 69 -12.28 0.56 -7.60
C VAL A 69 -11.63 1.91 -7.95
N ILE A 70 -10.34 2.08 -7.67
CA ILE A 70 -9.58 3.27 -8.14
C ILE A 70 -9.65 3.37 -9.66
N THR A 71 -9.42 2.26 -10.36
CA THR A 71 -9.44 2.22 -11.83
C THR A 71 -10.78 2.67 -12.41
N LEU A 72 -11.90 2.25 -11.80
CA LEU A 72 -13.24 2.47 -12.33
C LEU A 72 -13.86 3.80 -11.91
N PHE A 73 -13.49 4.34 -10.74
CA PHE A 73 -14.21 5.45 -10.13
C PHE A 73 -13.33 6.65 -9.75
N ALA A 74 -12.01 6.49 -9.61
CA ALA A 74 -11.14 7.61 -9.26
C ALA A 74 -10.68 8.40 -10.50
N PRO A 75 -10.47 9.72 -10.37
CA PRO A 75 -9.95 10.54 -11.46
C PRO A 75 -8.59 10.08 -12.00
N ASP A 76 -7.78 9.43 -11.16
CA ASP A 76 -6.44 8.93 -11.55
C ASP A 76 -6.48 7.71 -12.47
N THR A 77 -7.67 7.11 -12.67
CA THR A 77 -7.94 5.96 -13.56
C THR A 77 -7.03 4.74 -13.30
N TRP A 78 -6.85 3.89 -14.31
CA TRP A 78 -6.03 2.69 -14.28
C TRP A 78 -4.54 2.97 -14.02
N LEU A 79 -4.02 4.13 -14.46
CA LEU A 79 -2.61 4.49 -14.31
C LEU A 79 -2.27 4.78 -12.83
N GLY A 80 -3.11 5.57 -12.16
CA GLY A 80 -2.96 5.80 -10.72
C GLY A 80 -3.10 4.52 -9.91
N ALA A 81 -4.08 3.68 -10.27
CA ALA A 81 -4.30 2.39 -9.62
C ALA A 81 -3.08 1.46 -9.74
N SER A 82 -2.48 1.34 -10.93
CA SER A 82 -1.31 0.49 -11.17
C SER A 82 -0.10 0.98 -10.38
N MET A 83 0.19 2.29 -10.44
CA MET A 83 1.30 2.90 -9.72
C MET A 83 1.15 2.73 -8.21
N LYS A 84 -0.05 2.92 -7.69
CA LYS A 84 -0.31 2.80 -6.26
C LYS A 84 -0.19 1.36 -5.76
N TRP A 85 -0.70 0.41 -6.54
CA TRP A 85 -0.59 -1.00 -6.21
C TRP A 85 0.88 -1.44 -6.20
N VAL A 86 1.65 -1.08 -7.25
CA VAL A 86 3.08 -1.40 -7.31
C VAL A 86 3.88 -0.70 -6.21
N ALA A 87 3.53 0.54 -5.84
CA ALA A 87 4.21 1.26 -4.75
C ALA A 87 3.93 0.64 -3.37
N SER A 88 2.72 0.12 -3.17
CA SER A 88 2.29 -0.43 -1.89
C SER A 88 2.65 -1.90 -1.73
N MET A 89 2.75 -2.65 -2.84
CA MET A 89 3.06 -4.08 -2.85
C MET A 89 4.31 -4.43 -2.04
N PRO A 90 5.47 -3.78 -2.25
CA PRO A 90 6.68 -4.06 -1.50
C PRO A 90 6.50 -3.94 0.01
N MET A 91 5.63 -3.03 0.47
CA MET A 91 5.44 -2.76 1.90
C MET A 91 4.73 -3.91 2.62
N TRP A 92 3.59 -4.38 2.09
CA TRP A 92 2.91 -5.52 2.72
C TRP A 92 3.58 -6.86 2.38
N LEU A 93 4.25 -6.97 1.23
CA LEU A 93 4.95 -8.19 0.83
C LEU A 93 6.19 -8.42 1.68
N SER A 94 6.98 -7.39 1.99
CA SER A 94 8.15 -7.53 2.86
C SER A 94 7.74 -7.97 4.27
N LEU A 95 6.64 -7.43 4.81
CA LEU A 95 6.06 -7.88 6.07
C LEU A 95 5.62 -9.35 5.99
N ALA A 96 4.98 -9.76 4.90
CA ALA A 96 4.55 -11.14 4.72
C ALA A 96 5.74 -12.11 4.62
N VAL A 97 6.74 -11.79 3.79
CA VAL A 97 7.94 -12.62 3.60
C VAL A 97 8.71 -12.76 4.92
N TRP A 98 8.83 -11.68 5.69
CA TRP A 98 9.53 -11.69 6.97
C TRP A 98 8.92 -12.67 7.99
N ILE A 99 7.59 -12.68 8.15
CA ILE A 99 6.93 -13.65 9.05
C ILE A 99 7.00 -15.09 8.51
N LEU A 100 7.02 -15.27 7.19
CA LEU A 100 7.18 -16.59 6.58
C LEU A 100 8.58 -17.16 6.83
N ILE A 101 9.62 -16.35 6.66
CA ILE A 101 11.02 -16.72 6.97
C ILE A 101 11.15 -17.11 8.45
N LEU A 102 10.59 -16.29 9.34
CA LEU A 102 10.65 -16.54 10.78
C LEU A 102 9.67 -17.62 11.26
N LYS A 103 8.82 -18.16 10.37
CA LYS A 103 7.73 -19.09 10.69
C LYS A 103 6.84 -18.60 11.85
N LYS A 104 6.54 -17.29 11.86
CA LYS A 104 5.69 -16.63 12.87
C LYS A 104 4.36 -16.20 12.26
N SER A 105 3.42 -15.82 13.13
CA SER A 105 2.16 -15.20 12.71
C SER A 105 2.29 -13.67 12.66
N PRO A 106 1.35 -12.95 12.01
CA PRO A 106 1.31 -11.49 12.03
C PRO A 106 1.34 -10.85 13.43
N ASN A 107 1.06 -11.63 14.47
CA ASN A 107 1.12 -11.21 15.87
C ASN A 107 2.52 -10.78 16.33
N LEU A 108 3.57 -11.23 15.64
CA LEU A 108 4.94 -10.77 15.88
C LEU A 108 5.03 -9.24 15.84
N TYR A 109 4.29 -8.63 14.92
CA TYR A 109 4.28 -7.18 14.73
C TYR A 109 3.60 -6.40 15.83
N ARG A 110 2.98 -7.04 16.83
CA ARG A 110 2.48 -6.33 18.00
C ARG A 110 3.59 -5.56 18.72
N GLN A 111 4.83 -6.05 18.67
CA GLN A 111 5.99 -5.31 19.15
C GLN A 111 6.60 -4.52 17.98
N PRO A 112 6.64 -3.17 18.04
CA PRO A 112 7.00 -2.34 16.90
C PRO A 112 8.44 -2.55 16.42
N LYS A 113 9.35 -3.02 17.29
CA LYS A 113 10.74 -3.35 16.91
C LYS A 113 10.83 -4.37 15.77
N HIS A 114 9.85 -5.26 15.63
CA HIS A 114 9.83 -6.26 14.57
C HIS A 114 9.40 -5.69 13.21
N LEU A 115 8.87 -4.47 13.16
CA LEU A 115 8.53 -3.80 11.91
C LEU A 115 9.74 -3.18 11.21
N ILE A 116 10.79 -2.82 11.96
CA ILE A 116 11.90 -1.99 11.45
C ILE A 116 12.53 -2.62 10.21
N LEU A 117 13.04 -3.83 10.34
CA LEU A 117 13.74 -4.51 9.24
C LEU A 117 12.85 -4.79 8.01
N PRO A 118 11.64 -5.36 8.12
CA PRO A 118 10.79 -5.55 6.95
C PRO A 118 10.33 -4.23 6.32
N ILE A 119 10.09 -3.17 7.09
CA ILE A 119 9.81 -1.84 6.52
C ILE A 119 10.99 -1.33 5.71
N LEU A 120 12.22 -1.40 6.25
CA LEU A 120 13.42 -0.96 5.54
C LEU A 120 13.59 -1.70 4.20
N ILE A 121 13.44 -3.03 4.21
CA ILE A 121 13.50 -3.85 3.00
C ILE A 121 12.38 -3.44 2.02
N GLY A 122 11.15 -3.27 2.50
CA GLY A 122 10.02 -2.86 1.69
C GLY A 122 10.21 -1.48 1.04
N LEU A 123 10.76 -0.53 1.78
CA LEU A 123 11.05 0.82 1.30
C LEU A 123 12.13 0.81 0.21
N ILE A 124 13.21 0.04 0.41
CA ILE A 124 14.27 -0.10 -0.61
C ILE A 124 13.67 -0.64 -1.91
N ILE A 125 12.93 -1.74 -1.83
CA ILE A 125 12.29 -2.35 -3.01
C ILE A 125 11.29 -1.38 -3.66
N ARG A 126 10.46 -0.69 -2.86
CA ARG A 126 9.51 0.33 -3.35
C ARG A 126 10.23 1.41 -4.13
N CYS A 127 11.29 2.00 -3.58
CA CYS A 127 12.02 3.07 -4.24
C CYS A 127 12.71 2.59 -5.52
N LEU A 128 13.30 1.38 -5.52
CA LEU A 128 13.90 0.77 -6.71
C LEU A 128 12.89 0.51 -7.83
N LEU A 129 11.64 0.17 -7.50
CA LEU A 129 10.59 -0.05 -8.49
C LEU A 129 9.96 1.25 -8.98
N ILE A 130 9.66 2.17 -8.04
CA ILE A 130 8.85 3.35 -8.35
C ILE A 130 9.65 4.43 -9.06
N LEU A 131 10.96 4.50 -8.88
CA LEU A 131 11.81 5.44 -9.58
C LEU A 131 11.79 5.23 -11.10
N PRO A 132 12.10 4.04 -11.66
CA PRO A 132 11.98 3.81 -13.09
C PRO A 132 10.53 3.89 -13.57
N LEU A 133 9.56 3.37 -12.81
CA LEU A 133 8.16 3.43 -13.22
C LEU A 133 7.62 4.88 -13.29
N ASN A 134 8.10 5.80 -12.45
CA ASN A 134 7.73 7.20 -12.62
C ASN A 134 8.30 7.79 -13.92
N TYR A 135 9.59 7.59 -14.19
CA TYR A 135 10.26 8.25 -15.31
C TYR A 135 9.97 7.67 -16.69
N TYR A 136 9.69 6.37 -16.76
CA TYR A 136 9.52 5.66 -18.03
C TYR A 136 8.09 5.21 -18.29
N TYR A 137 7.20 5.30 -17.29
CA TYR A 137 5.82 4.84 -17.41
C TYR A 137 4.81 5.93 -16.98
N ALA A 138 4.77 6.31 -15.71
CA ALA A 138 3.71 7.20 -15.21
C ALA A 138 3.81 8.64 -15.73
N ILE A 139 4.96 9.31 -15.59
CA ILE A 139 5.11 10.71 -16.01
C ILE A 139 4.92 10.86 -17.53
N PRO A 140 5.56 10.04 -18.39
CA PRO A 140 5.36 10.14 -19.84
C PRO A 140 3.91 9.92 -20.26
N ILE A 141 3.20 8.95 -19.68
CA ILE A 141 1.79 8.68 -20.02
C ILE A 141 0.88 9.80 -19.51
N TRP A 142 1.12 10.32 -18.30
CA TRP A 142 0.26 11.32 -17.67
C TRP A 142 0.44 12.72 -18.27
N THR A 143 1.68 13.09 -18.64
CA THR A 143 2.02 14.47 -19.06
C THR A 143 2.42 14.61 -20.52
N GLY A 144 2.75 13.51 -21.20
CA GLY A 144 3.36 13.52 -22.53
C GLY A 144 4.83 13.97 -22.54
N LEU A 145 5.46 14.19 -21.39
CA LEU A 145 6.86 14.58 -21.31
C LEU A 145 7.80 13.44 -21.70
N THR A 146 8.91 13.79 -22.36
CA THR A 146 10.01 12.85 -22.56
C THR A 146 10.70 12.55 -21.24
N THR A 147 11.26 11.35 -21.09
CA THR A 147 11.95 10.95 -19.85
C THR A 147 13.07 11.91 -19.45
N ALA A 148 13.84 12.44 -20.41
CA ALA A 148 14.89 13.41 -20.12
C ALA A 148 14.34 14.71 -19.50
N LYS A 149 13.22 15.22 -20.00
CA LYS A 149 12.56 16.40 -19.43
C LYS A 149 11.95 16.08 -18.05
N ALA A 150 11.34 14.91 -17.90
CA ALA A 150 10.80 14.46 -16.62
C ALA A 150 11.87 14.40 -15.52
N MET A 151 13.05 13.86 -15.83
CA MET A 151 14.19 13.80 -14.89
C MET A 151 14.75 15.19 -14.54
N ALA A 152 14.68 16.15 -15.45
CA ALA A 152 15.11 17.53 -15.20
C ALA A 152 14.12 18.29 -14.29
N ILE A 153 12.81 18.07 -14.47
CA ILE A 153 11.76 18.76 -13.72
C ILE A 153 11.55 18.13 -12.34
N ILE A 154 11.58 16.80 -12.26
CA ILE A 154 11.30 16.04 -11.04
C ILE A 154 12.54 15.24 -10.69
N PRO A 155 13.41 15.76 -9.81
CA PRO A 155 14.59 15.02 -9.38
C PRO A 155 14.24 13.74 -8.64
N TRP A 156 15.09 12.72 -8.78
CA TRP A 156 14.80 11.37 -8.28
C TRP A 156 14.61 11.32 -6.77
N TYR A 157 15.32 12.18 -6.04
CA TYR A 157 15.25 12.25 -4.57
C TYR A 157 13.88 12.75 -4.10
N ILE A 158 13.15 13.53 -4.90
CA ILE A 158 11.78 13.95 -4.59
C ILE A 158 10.82 12.75 -4.66
N ILE A 159 10.91 11.96 -5.73
CA ILE A 159 10.10 10.74 -5.89
C ILE A 159 10.38 9.76 -4.74
N VAL A 160 11.65 9.57 -4.40
CA VAL A 160 12.08 8.71 -3.28
C VAL A 160 11.55 9.24 -1.95
N LEU A 161 11.63 10.55 -1.69
CA LEU A 161 11.15 11.16 -0.46
C LEU A 161 9.64 10.94 -0.27
N PHE A 162 8.82 11.27 -1.27
CA PHE A 162 7.37 11.08 -1.21
C PHE A 162 7.01 9.62 -0.98
N ASN A 163 7.64 8.69 -1.72
CA ASN A 163 7.38 7.27 -1.57
C ASN A 163 7.83 6.69 -0.24
N THR A 164 8.91 7.23 0.33
CA THR A 164 9.41 6.83 1.64
C THR A 164 8.46 7.28 2.73
N ILE A 165 8.03 8.55 2.72
CA ILE A 165 7.08 9.11 3.67
C ILE A 165 5.76 8.34 3.59
N GLN A 166 5.22 8.15 2.39
CA GLN A 166 3.98 7.41 2.16
C GLN A 166 4.07 5.98 2.70
N GLY A 167 5.15 5.24 2.37
CA GLY A 167 5.32 3.87 2.82
C GLY A 167 5.40 3.73 4.35
N ILE A 168 6.04 4.69 5.03
CA ILE A 168 6.08 4.73 6.49
C ILE A 168 4.69 5.01 7.06
N ILE A 169 3.99 6.02 6.54
CA ILE A 169 2.64 6.38 6.98
C ILE A 169 1.69 5.18 6.83
N ASP A 170 1.71 4.51 5.68
CA ASP A 170 0.85 3.37 5.39
C ASP A 170 0.99 2.27 6.45
N VAL A 171 2.22 1.87 6.76
CA VAL A 171 2.49 0.79 7.72
C VAL A 171 2.22 1.23 9.15
N VAL A 172 2.66 2.43 9.54
CA VAL A 172 2.52 2.93 10.92
C VAL A 172 1.06 3.19 11.25
N ALA A 173 0.30 3.83 10.36
CA ALA A 173 -1.13 4.05 10.55
C ALA A 173 -1.88 2.71 10.67
N ALA A 174 -1.60 1.76 9.77
CA ALA A 174 -2.21 0.43 9.83
C ALA A 174 -1.88 -0.30 11.14
N TRP A 175 -0.62 -0.19 11.60
CA TRP A 175 -0.18 -0.79 12.86
C TRP A 175 -0.89 -0.18 14.07
N ILE A 176 -0.99 1.15 14.13
CA ILE A 176 -1.71 1.87 15.18
C ILE A 176 -3.18 1.40 15.22
N LEU A 177 -3.85 1.40 14.06
CA LEU A 177 -5.25 0.98 13.95
C LEU A 177 -5.44 -0.47 14.40
N VAL A 178 -4.59 -1.40 13.97
CA VAL A 178 -4.80 -2.82 14.28
C VAL A 178 -4.41 -3.19 15.71
N PHE A 179 -3.26 -2.74 16.19
CA PHE A 179 -2.69 -3.20 17.45
C PHE A 179 -2.93 -2.26 18.62
N LYS A 180 -2.88 -0.93 18.42
CA LYS A 180 -3.12 0.06 19.48
C LYS A 180 -4.62 0.19 19.78
N PHE A 181 -5.45 0.31 18.74
CA PHE A 181 -6.92 0.35 18.88
C PHE A 181 -7.57 -1.02 19.02
N LYS A 182 -6.77 -2.09 19.14
CA LYS A 182 -7.22 -3.47 19.38
C LYS A 182 -8.24 -3.98 18.35
N LEU A 183 -8.25 -3.47 17.11
CA LEU A 183 -9.15 -3.95 16.05
C LEU A 183 -8.96 -5.44 15.75
N LYS A 184 -7.81 -6.02 16.12
CA LYS A 184 -7.59 -7.46 16.11
C LYS A 184 -8.67 -8.27 16.86
N ARG A 185 -9.40 -7.70 17.83
CA ARG A 185 -10.55 -8.37 18.47
C ARG A 185 -11.61 -8.82 17.46
N PHE A 186 -11.72 -8.10 16.34
CA PHE A 186 -12.65 -8.41 15.26
C PHE A 186 -12.11 -9.46 14.27
N ALA A 187 -10.89 -9.95 14.47
CA ALA A 187 -10.26 -10.99 13.64
C ALA A 187 -10.21 -12.38 14.32
N LYS A 188 -10.66 -12.51 15.58
CA LYS A 188 -10.66 -13.80 16.29
C LYS A 188 -11.68 -14.80 15.74
N HIS A 189 -11.26 -16.07 15.67
CA HIS A 189 -12.08 -17.26 15.53
C HIS A 189 -13.21 -17.29 16.55
#